data_AF-A0A6V8DRY8-F1
#
_entry.id   AF-A0A6V8DRY8-F1
#
_cell.length_a   1.000
_cell.length_b   1.000
_cell.length_c   1.000
_cell.angle_alpha   90.00
_cell.angle_beta   90.00
_cell.angle_gamma   90.00
#
_symmetry.space_group_name_H-M   'P 1'
#
loop_
_entity.id
_entity.type
_entity.pdbx_description
1 polymer ?
#
loop_
_entity_poly.entity_id
_entity_poly.type
_entity_poly.pdbx_seq_one_letter_code
_entity_poly.pdbx_strand_id
1 'polypeptide(L)'
;VHMEPIMWLVLILATAVCAYMSWNIGANDVANAMGTSVGSRALTLKQAVIIAAVFEFMGAFFAGDAVTDTVRKGILYFDTEADYFNAAFTNDLMYGFIAAMMAAAVWITIATRYGLPVSTTHSIIGGIVGIGLVLEVQYDASLINWEKLTEVVLSWVASPLMGGLLAFFTFFIVRATILEAPDPIARSRWMAPLMALPTFFVLGIALQFKALKGLIARLEREGIVANKYDWLPVKENGSFDPFTPYCPADADVITNECLNAMYEGAWIPINSILLALVIGTIGSLILYWVLKNYEFQGEGFHGVERIFVWLQVITAAYVAFAHGANDRSNAIGPMATVYELLNSTPGELAGKVDVPLWLVLLGSAGIAIGVVTWGWRVMETIGHKITDITPTRGFAAEFGAATTILVFSMPFLAVPVSTTHTLVGAVVGVGLAGGAKNVDFRVFGKIFASWVASLPAAGFGAVTLYVAMGSTAINLIVVLPIAFATVAYVLWVTRDDEVVIEDALADVAGDGTKQPTVFELFHKHAEAVEVTVDHMLT
;
A
#
# COMPACT_ATOMS: atom_id res chain seq x y z
N VAL A 1 34.53 -7.60 -9.13
CA VAL A 1 33.94 -6.95 -10.32
C VAL A 1 34.59 -5.59 -10.48
N HIS A 2 35.39 -5.37 -11.53
CA HIS A 2 35.92 -4.05 -11.85
C HIS A 2 34.85 -3.29 -12.65
N MET A 3 33.99 -2.52 -11.97
CA MET A 3 33.10 -1.58 -12.65
C MET A 3 33.93 -0.40 -13.17
N GLU A 4 33.63 0.02 -14.40
CA GLU A 4 34.08 1.28 -14.98
C GLU A 4 33.79 2.45 -14.02
N PRO A 5 34.72 3.42 -13.84
CA PRO A 5 34.52 4.54 -12.92
C PRO A 5 33.22 5.33 -13.15
N ILE A 6 32.78 5.43 -14.41
CA ILE A 6 31.53 6.12 -14.74
C ILE A 6 30.29 5.36 -14.26
N MET A 7 30.33 4.03 -14.24
CA MET A 7 29.20 3.20 -13.78
C MET A 7 29.04 3.26 -12.27
N TRP A 8 30.14 3.49 -11.52
CA TRP A 8 30.04 3.82 -10.09
C TRP A 8 29.24 5.10 -9.85
N LEU A 9 29.41 6.13 -10.68
CA LEU A 9 28.63 7.37 -10.58
C LEU A 9 27.16 7.12 -10.90
N VAL A 10 26.86 6.31 -11.93
CA VAL A 10 25.49 5.88 -12.25
C VAL A 10 24.85 5.17 -11.05
N LEU A 11 25.56 4.23 -10.41
CA LEU A 11 25.07 3.52 -9.23
C LEU A 11 24.79 4.48 -8.07
N ILE A 12 25.67 5.44 -7.80
CA ILE A 12 25.49 6.44 -6.75
C ILE A 12 24.23 7.29 -7.01
N LEU A 13 24.05 7.76 -8.24
CA LEU A 13 22.88 8.55 -8.61
C LEU A 13 21.59 7.74 -8.60
N ALA A 14 21.61 6.51 -9.10
CA ALA A 14 20.46 5.60 -9.03
C ALA A 14 20.07 5.31 -7.58
N THR A 15 21.06 5.12 -6.70
CA THR A 15 20.85 4.94 -5.26
C THR A 15 20.24 6.19 -4.63
N ALA A 16 20.69 7.39 -5.02
CA ALA A 16 20.11 8.65 -4.56
C ALA A 16 18.66 8.83 -5.02
N VAL A 17 18.35 8.47 -6.28
CA VAL A 17 16.97 8.46 -6.80
C VAL A 17 16.10 7.46 -6.04
N CYS A 18 16.59 6.25 -5.77
CA CYS A 18 15.87 5.25 -4.97
C CYS A 18 15.60 5.75 -3.54
N ALA A 19 16.59 6.38 -2.90
CA ALA A 19 16.43 6.97 -1.58
C ALA A 19 15.39 8.09 -1.58
N TYR A 20 15.41 8.94 -2.61
CA TYR A 20 14.45 10.03 -2.79
C TYR A 20 13.03 9.52 -3.06
N MET A 21 12.86 8.47 -3.87
CA MET A 21 11.57 7.80 -4.06
C MET A 21 11.06 7.20 -2.75
N SER A 22 11.93 6.51 -2.00
CA SER A 22 11.59 5.91 -0.70
C SER A 22 11.16 6.97 0.32
N TRP A 23 11.85 8.10 0.35
CA TRP A 23 11.47 9.26 1.17
C TRP A 23 10.11 9.84 0.78
N ASN A 24 9.82 9.97 -0.52
CA ASN A 24 8.53 10.43 -1.00
C ASN A 24 7.38 9.50 -0.63
N ILE A 25 7.62 8.18 -0.64
CA ILE A 25 6.63 7.20 -0.22
C ILE A 25 6.21 7.46 1.23
N GLY A 26 7.17 7.53 2.16
CA GLY A 26 6.84 7.81 3.57
C GLY A 26 6.26 9.21 3.80
N ALA A 27 6.66 10.20 3.02
CA ALA A 27 6.15 11.56 3.13
C ALA A 27 4.70 11.73 2.65
N ASN A 28 4.28 11.02 1.60
CA ASN A 28 2.90 11.10 1.11
C ASN A 28 1.98 10.15 1.88
N ASP A 29 2.42 8.91 2.07
CA ASP A 29 1.51 7.82 2.38
C ASP A 29 1.29 7.60 3.88
N VAL A 30 2.08 8.23 4.77
CA VAL A 30 1.84 8.13 6.23
C VAL A 30 0.43 8.58 6.62
N ALA A 31 -0.13 9.51 5.86
CA ALA A 31 -1.49 9.98 6.06
C ALA A 31 -2.52 8.85 5.84
N ASN A 32 -2.17 7.83 5.06
CA ASN A 32 -3.01 6.65 4.88
C ASN A 32 -3.01 5.74 6.12
N ALA A 33 -1.90 5.70 6.86
CA ALA A 33 -1.81 4.89 8.08
C ALA A 33 -2.35 5.61 9.32
N MET A 34 -2.10 6.91 9.41
CA MET A 34 -2.31 7.68 10.65
C MET A 34 -3.33 8.80 10.53
N GLY A 35 -3.79 9.15 9.33
CA GLY A 35 -4.71 10.28 9.12
C GLY A 35 -6.03 10.11 9.88
N THR A 36 -6.58 8.89 9.93
CA THR A 36 -7.79 8.54 10.69
C THR A 36 -7.58 8.63 12.20
N SER A 37 -6.39 8.27 12.69
CA SER A 37 -6.02 8.35 14.11
C SER A 37 -5.74 9.77 14.60
N VAL A 38 -5.16 10.61 13.74
CA VAL A 38 -4.98 12.04 14.01
C VAL A 38 -6.34 12.76 13.92
N GLY A 39 -7.14 12.46 12.91
CA GLY A 39 -8.48 13.05 12.72
C GLY A 39 -9.45 12.72 13.84
N SER A 40 -9.42 11.49 14.37
CA SER A 40 -10.23 11.08 15.53
C SER A 40 -9.71 11.61 16.87
N ARG A 41 -8.55 12.29 16.88
CA ARG A 41 -7.82 12.73 18.08
C ARG A 41 -7.42 11.57 19.00
N ALA A 42 -7.35 10.34 18.48
CA ALA A 42 -6.80 9.19 19.19
C ALA A 42 -5.29 9.34 19.39
N LEU A 43 -4.61 9.94 18.41
CA LEU A 43 -3.18 10.26 18.47
C LEU A 43 -2.93 11.72 18.18
N THR A 44 -1.93 12.30 18.85
CA THR A 44 -1.34 13.56 18.41
C THR A 44 -0.49 13.33 17.15
N LEU A 45 -0.31 14.37 16.33
CA LEU A 45 0.54 14.32 15.14
C LEU A 45 1.95 13.78 15.44
N LYS A 46 2.55 14.19 16.57
CA LYS A 46 3.88 13.72 16.99
C LYS A 46 3.90 12.22 17.29
N GLN A 47 2.87 11.72 17.99
CA GLN A 47 2.77 10.29 18.31
C GLN A 47 2.54 9.46 17.03
N ALA A 48 1.65 9.93 16.15
CA ALA A 48 1.37 9.31 14.86
C ALA A 48 2.64 9.16 14.02
N VAL A 49 3.44 10.22 13.89
CA VAL A 49 4.72 10.20 13.17
C VAL A 49 5.68 9.15 13.73
N ILE A 50 5.83 9.06 15.05
CA ILE A 50 6.75 8.10 15.68
C ILE A 50 6.29 6.66 15.45
N ILE A 51 4.99 6.39 15.64
CA ILE A 51 4.43 5.04 15.46
C ILE A 51 4.56 4.64 13.98
N ALA A 52 4.19 5.51 13.04
CA ALA A 52 4.29 5.23 11.63
C ALA A 52 5.72 4.96 11.20
N ALA A 53 6.69 5.79 11.61
CA ALA A 53 8.09 5.59 11.25
C ALA A 53 8.63 4.23 11.69
N VAL A 54 8.26 3.75 12.89
CA VAL A 54 8.67 2.44 13.40
C VAL A 54 7.98 1.30 12.62
N PHE A 55 6.66 1.35 12.51
CA PHE A 55 5.90 0.23 11.93
C PHE A 55 6.01 0.15 10.41
N GLU A 56 6.08 1.28 9.68
CA GLU A 56 6.37 1.29 8.25
C GLU A 56 7.78 0.75 7.97
N PHE A 57 8.79 1.14 8.78
CA PHE A 57 10.12 0.56 8.68
C PHE A 57 10.09 -0.96 8.86
N MET A 58 9.42 -1.44 9.92
CA MET A 58 9.31 -2.87 10.21
C MET A 58 8.59 -3.62 9.09
N GLY A 59 7.48 -3.07 8.58
CA GLY A 59 6.74 -3.63 7.45
C GLY A 59 7.59 -3.72 6.19
N ALA A 60 8.26 -2.63 5.84
CA ALA A 60 9.15 -2.58 4.68
C ALA A 60 10.30 -3.59 4.81
N PHE A 61 10.97 -3.61 5.97
CA PHE A 61 12.15 -4.43 6.20
C PHE A 61 11.85 -5.93 6.28
N PHE A 62 10.81 -6.32 7.01
CA PHE A 62 10.48 -7.74 7.25
C PHE A 62 9.49 -8.34 6.25
N ALA A 63 8.72 -7.52 5.53
CA ALA A 63 7.52 -7.97 4.85
C ALA A 63 7.30 -7.45 3.41
N GLY A 64 8.29 -6.79 2.82
CA GLY A 64 8.16 -6.19 1.48
C GLY A 64 8.58 -7.04 0.28
N ASP A 65 9.08 -8.26 0.47
CA ASP A 65 9.76 -9.03 -0.60
C ASP A 65 8.82 -9.54 -1.69
N ALA A 66 7.65 -10.08 -1.34
CA ALA A 66 6.73 -10.68 -2.31
C ALA A 66 6.30 -9.69 -3.40
N VAL A 67 5.89 -8.48 -3.01
CA VAL A 67 5.46 -7.43 -3.94
C VAL A 67 6.64 -6.85 -4.72
N THR A 68 7.84 -6.83 -4.13
CA THR A 68 9.07 -6.38 -4.83
C THR A 68 9.35 -7.24 -6.06
N ASP A 69 9.18 -8.56 -5.96
CA ASP A 69 9.37 -9.48 -7.10
C ASP A 69 8.38 -9.16 -8.23
N THR A 70 7.11 -8.86 -7.90
CA THR A 70 6.06 -8.49 -8.87
C THR A 70 6.33 -7.15 -9.54
N VAL A 71 6.74 -6.11 -8.82
CA VAL A 71 7.07 -4.81 -9.46
C VAL A 71 8.30 -4.94 -10.36
N ARG A 72 9.26 -5.81 -9.99
CA ARG A 72 10.48 -6.05 -10.76
C ARG A 72 10.22 -6.77 -12.10
N LYS A 73 9.42 -7.86 -12.08
CA LYS A 73 9.27 -8.80 -13.21
C LYS A 73 7.84 -8.93 -13.76
N GLY A 74 6.85 -8.43 -13.03
CA GLY A 74 5.44 -8.60 -13.35
C GLY A 74 4.92 -7.56 -14.33
N ILE A 75 5.48 -6.34 -14.36
CA ILE A 75 4.96 -5.28 -15.24
C ILE A 75 5.59 -5.35 -16.63
N LEU A 76 6.91 -5.52 -16.69
CA LEU A 76 7.64 -5.74 -17.94
C LEU A 76 8.17 -7.16 -17.96
N TYR A 77 7.89 -7.87 -19.05
CA TYR A 77 8.42 -9.19 -19.37
C TYR A 77 9.60 -9.02 -20.34
N PHE A 78 10.70 -9.71 -20.03
CA PHE A 78 11.90 -9.70 -20.86
C PHE A 78 12.18 -11.14 -21.28
N ASP A 79 12.12 -11.39 -22.58
CA ASP A 79 12.61 -12.64 -23.13
C ASP A 79 14.13 -12.52 -23.28
N THR A 80 14.85 -13.17 -22.36
CA THR A 80 16.32 -13.13 -22.34
C THR A 80 16.95 -13.87 -23.52
N GLU A 81 16.19 -14.69 -24.24
CA GLU A 81 16.66 -15.43 -25.41
C GLU A 81 16.36 -14.71 -26.74
N ALA A 82 15.56 -13.64 -26.71
CA ALA A 82 15.19 -12.89 -27.90
C ALA A 82 16.34 -12.03 -28.45
N ASP A 83 16.37 -11.84 -29.78
CA ASP A 83 17.42 -11.11 -30.49
C ASP A 83 17.57 -9.63 -30.03
N TYR A 84 16.50 -9.02 -29.53
CA TYR A 84 16.54 -7.65 -29.02
C TYR A 84 17.26 -7.55 -27.66
N PHE A 85 17.39 -8.67 -26.93
CA PHE A 85 17.92 -8.70 -25.57
C PHE A 85 19.45 -8.68 -25.59
N ASN A 86 20.00 -7.49 -25.79
CA ASN A 86 21.43 -7.25 -25.89
C ASN A 86 21.91 -6.17 -24.91
N ALA A 87 23.21 -5.90 -24.91
CA ALA A 87 23.82 -4.92 -24.00
C ALA A 87 23.20 -3.51 -24.12
N ALA A 88 22.78 -3.09 -25.32
CA ALA A 88 22.13 -1.80 -25.51
C ALA A 88 20.75 -1.78 -24.86
N PHE A 89 19.93 -2.82 -25.09
CA PHE A 89 18.63 -2.97 -24.44
C PHE A 89 18.75 -2.96 -22.91
N THR A 90 19.70 -3.71 -22.34
CA THR A 90 19.89 -3.75 -20.88
C THR A 90 20.31 -2.39 -20.30
N ASN A 91 21.11 -1.61 -21.03
CA ASN A 91 21.46 -0.24 -20.61
C ASN A 91 20.25 0.68 -20.63
N ASP A 92 19.45 0.58 -21.69
CA ASP A 92 18.24 1.38 -21.86
C ASP A 92 17.17 1.05 -20.81
N LEU A 93 17.03 -0.23 -20.49
CA LEU A 93 16.16 -0.69 -19.41
C LEU A 93 16.59 -0.13 -18.05
N MET A 94 17.90 -0.15 -17.76
CA MET A 94 18.46 0.43 -16.53
C MET A 94 18.15 1.93 -16.44
N TYR A 95 18.43 2.70 -17.49
CA TYR A 95 18.15 4.14 -17.51
C TYR A 95 16.65 4.43 -17.44
N GLY A 96 15.84 3.60 -18.09
CA GLY A 96 14.38 3.65 -18.03
C GLY A 96 13.86 3.50 -16.60
N PHE A 97 14.31 2.49 -15.85
CA PHE A 97 13.91 2.33 -14.45
C PHE A 97 14.36 3.48 -13.54
N ILE A 98 15.56 4.03 -13.76
CA ILE A 98 16.02 5.22 -13.02
C ILE A 98 15.13 6.44 -13.33
N ALA A 99 14.78 6.64 -14.61
CA ALA A 99 13.88 7.70 -15.05
C ALA A 99 12.47 7.54 -14.48
N ALA A 100 11.92 6.31 -14.46
CA ALA A 100 10.62 6.00 -13.87
C ALA A 100 10.57 6.32 -12.38
N MET A 101 11.59 5.91 -11.61
CA MET A 101 11.69 6.25 -10.18
C MET A 101 11.79 7.75 -9.95
N MET A 102 12.63 8.46 -10.73
CA MET A 102 12.79 9.91 -10.58
C MET A 102 11.50 10.66 -10.93
N ALA A 103 10.83 10.30 -12.03
CA ALA A 103 9.58 10.92 -12.44
C ALA A 103 8.46 10.70 -11.41
N ALA A 104 8.31 9.46 -10.93
CA ALA A 104 7.35 9.15 -9.87
C ALA A 104 7.65 9.96 -8.59
N ALA A 105 8.90 10.02 -8.16
CA ALA A 105 9.31 10.77 -6.97
C ALA A 105 9.03 12.28 -7.11
N VAL A 106 9.31 12.87 -8.28
CA VAL A 106 9.00 14.28 -8.56
C VAL A 106 7.49 14.53 -8.49
N TRP A 107 6.68 13.68 -9.13
CA TRP A 107 5.22 13.79 -9.06
C TRP A 107 4.70 13.70 -7.62
N ILE A 108 5.18 12.73 -6.85
CA ILE A 108 4.79 12.54 -5.45
C ILE A 108 5.23 13.75 -4.61
N THR A 109 6.40 14.33 -4.86
CA THR A 109 6.84 15.57 -4.18
C THR A 109 5.88 16.71 -4.46
N ILE A 110 5.47 16.90 -5.71
CA ILE A 110 4.51 17.93 -6.10
C ILE A 110 3.17 17.69 -5.37
N ALA A 111 2.64 16.47 -5.40
CA ALA A 111 1.40 16.11 -4.72
C ALA A 111 1.48 16.34 -3.19
N THR A 112 2.56 15.88 -2.55
CA THR A 112 2.80 16.03 -1.11
C THR A 112 2.90 17.49 -0.70
N ARG A 113 3.53 18.33 -1.54
CA ARG A 113 3.62 19.78 -1.30
C ARG A 113 2.24 20.43 -1.25
N TYR A 114 1.34 20.01 -2.13
CA TYR A 114 -0.06 20.43 -2.14
C TYR A 114 -0.93 19.67 -1.14
N GLY A 115 -0.36 18.83 -0.25
CA GLY A 115 -1.13 18.05 0.72
C GLY A 115 -2.07 17.01 0.10
N LEU A 116 -1.88 16.66 -1.18
CA LEU A 116 -2.73 15.74 -1.90
C LEU A 116 -2.32 14.29 -1.62
N PRO A 117 -3.23 13.45 -1.12
CA PRO A 117 -2.98 12.01 -1.07
C PRO A 117 -3.05 11.44 -2.48
N VAL A 118 -1.91 10.97 -2.97
CA VAL A 118 -1.81 10.28 -4.28
C VAL A 118 -1.43 8.83 -4.05
N SER A 119 -1.35 8.05 -5.13
CA SER A 119 -0.86 6.68 -5.05
C SER A 119 0.55 6.58 -5.60
N THR A 120 1.48 6.20 -4.72
CA THR A 120 2.87 5.95 -5.07
C THR A 120 3.01 4.75 -6.01
N THR A 121 2.19 3.70 -5.80
CA THR A 121 2.09 2.51 -6.67
C THR A 121 1.64 2.86 -8.08
N HIS A 122 0.61 3.70 -8.25
CA HIS A 122 0.19 4.15 -9.58
C HIS A 122 1.27 4.99 -10.25
N SER A 123 1.95 5.84 -9.48
CA SER A 123 2.99 6.71 -10.01
C SER A 123 4.16 5.90 -10.58
N ILE A 124 4.67 4.91 -9.83
CA ILE A 124 5.78 4.09 -10.34
C ILE A 124 5.34 3.19 -11.49
N ILE A 125 4.17 2.57 -11.42
CA ILE A 125 3.68 1.69 -12.49
C ILE A 125 3.41 2.50 -13.77
N GLY A 126 2.85 3.70 -13.66
CA GLY A 126 2.71 4.64 -14.78
C GLY A 126 4.06 4.99 -15.40
N GLY A 127 5.08 5.24 -14.58
CA GLY A 127 6.46 5.44 -15.01
C GLY A 127 7.03 4.24 -15.77
N ILE A 128 6.90 3.03 -15.20
CA ILE A 128 7.39 1.78 -15.80
C ILE A 128 6.68 1.48 -17.12
N VAL A 129 5.35 1.62 -17.18
CA VAL A 129 4.56 1.44 -18.41
C VAL A 129 4.97 2.47 -19.47
N GLY A 130 5.16 3.74 -19.08
CA GLY A 130 5.62 4.78 -19.99
C GLY A 130 6.98 4.45 -20.63
N ILE A 131 7.93 3.95 -19.84
CA ILE A 131 9.22 3.46 -20.34
C ILE A 131 9.06 2.21 -21.20
N GLY A 132 8.22 1.26 -20.77
CA GLY A 132 7.93 0.04 -21.52
C GLY A 132 7.46 0.35 -22.94
N LEU A 133 6.49 1.26 -23.09
CA LEU A 133 5.99 1.70 -24.40
C LEU A 133 7.08 2.29 -25.30
N VAL A 134 8.01 3.07 -24.75
CA VAL A 134 9.13 3.61 -25.52
C VAL A 134 10.08 2.52 -25.98
N LEU A 135 10.42 1.59 -25.08
CA LEU A 135 11.31 0.47 -25.39
C LEU A 135 10.70 -0.51 -26.40
N GLU A 136 9.40 -0.77 -26.34
CA GLU A 136 8.69 -1.60 -27.33
C GLU A 136 8.84 -1.03 -28.74
N VAL A 137 8.67 0.29 -28.90
CA VAL A 137 8.85 0.98 -30.19
C VAL A 137 10.31 1.00 -30.64
N GLN A 138 11.24 1.21 -29.72
CA GLN A 138 12.67 1.32 -30.04
C GLN A 138 13.29 -0.02 -30.47
N TYR A 139 12.81 -1.13 -29.90
CA TYR A 139 13.37 -2.47 -30.10
C TYR A 139 12.46 -3.42 -30.89
N ASP A 140 11.30 -2.94 -31.36
CA ASP A 140 10.27 -3.75 -32.05
C ASP A 140 9.93 -5.03 -31.25
N ALA A 141 9.71 -4.84 -29.95
CA ALA A 141 9.50 -5.92 -28.98
C ALA A 141 8.16 -5.76 -28.24
N SER A 142 7.63 -6.87 -27.72
CA SER A 142 6.48 -6.86 -26.81
C SER A 142 6.98 -7.08 -25.38
N LEU A 143 7.06 -6.00 -24.61
CA LEU A 143 7.68 -5.98 -23.29
C LEU A 143 6.63 -5.86 -22.18
N ILE A 144 5.46 -5.26 -22.44
CA ILE A 144 4.45 -5.06 -21.41
C ILE A 144 3.68 -6.37 -21.21
N ASN A 145 3.68 -6.86 -19.97
CA ASN A 145 2.85 -8.00 -19.61
C ASN A 145 1.41 -7.53 -19.37
N TRP A 146 0.60 -7.55 -20.43
CA TRP A 146 -0.80 -7.11 -20.37
C TRP A 146 -1.68 -7.92 -19.42
N GLU A 147 -1.39 -9.21 -19.24
CA GLU A 147 -2.11 -10.07 -18.29
C GLU A 147 -1.87 -9.59 -16.85
N LYS A 148 -0.59 -9.44 -16.47
CA LYS A 148 -0.22 -8.96 -15.13
C LYS A 148 -0.58 -7.50 -14.91
N LEU A 149 -0.45 -6.64 -15.92
CA LEU A 149 -0.93 -5.27 -15.82
C LEU A 149 -2.45 -5.21 -15.60
N THR A 150 -3.21 -6.10 -16.25
CA THR A 150 -4.67 -6.21 -16.03
C THR A 150 -4.98 -6.68 -14.61
N GLU A 151 -4.28 -7.70 -14.09
CA GLU A 151 -4.41 -8.12 -12.68
C GLU A 151 -4.16 -6.96 -11.70
N VAL A 152 -3.11 -6.17 -11.95
CA VAL A 152 -2.78 -4.97 -11.16
C VAL A 152 -3.89 -3.93 -11.25
N VAL A 153 -4.37 -3.60 -12.44
CA VAL A 153 -5.46 -2.62 -12.63
C VAL A 153 -6.75 -3.08 -11.96
N LEU A 154 -7.09 -4.37 -12.06
CA LEU A 154 -8.25 -4.96 -11.38
C LEU A 154 -8.10 -4.85 -9.85
N SER A 155 -6.89 -5.03 -9.32
CA SER A 155 -6.62 -4.87 -7.89
C SER A 155 -6.91 -3.45 -7.38
N TRP A 156 -6.72 -2.42 -8.23
CA TRP A 156 -6.99 -1.03 -7.86
C TRP A 156 -8.48 -0.72 -7.68
N VAL A 157 -9.35 -1.56 -8.23
CA VAL A 157 -10.81 -1.52 -8.02
C VAL A 157 -11.23 -2.49 -6.93
N ALA A 158 -10.64 -3.69 -6.90
CA ALA A 158 -10.98 -4.72 -5.93
C ALA A 158 -10.57 -4.33 -4.49
N SER A 159 -9.39 -3.73 -4.31
CA SER A 159 -8.87 -3.42 -2.98
C SER A 159 -9.69 -2.35 -2.24
N PRO A 160 -10.14 -1.22 -2.84
CA PRO A 160 -11.00 -0.27 -2.15
C PRO A 160 -12.37 -0.84 -1.81
N LEU A 161 -12.92 -1.69 -2.69
CA LEU A 161 -14.19 -2.37 -2.44
C LEU A 161 -14.08 -3.36 -1.28
N MET A 162 -13.04 -4.19 -1.25
CA MET A 162 -12.80 -5.13 -0.16
C MET A 162 -12.55 -4.39 1.17
N GLY A 163 -11.73 -3.35 1.16
CA GLY A 163 -11.49 -2.49 2.33
C GLY A 163 -12.78 -1.84 2.83
N GLY A 164 -13.60 -1.30 1.92
CA GLY A 164 -14.91 -0.74 2.20
C GLY A 164 -15.89 -1.73 2.80
N LEU A 165 -16.01 -2.93 2.22
CA LEU A 165 -16.89 -3.98 2.73
C LEU A 165 -16.46 -4.46 4.12
N LEU A 166 -15.17 -4.74 4.31
CA LEU A 166 -14.65 -5.17 5.61
C LEU A 166 -14.87 -4.10 6.69
N ALA A 167 -14.62 -2.83 6.35
CA ALA A 167 -14.82 -1.73 7.27
C ALA A 167 -16.32 -1.46 7.57
N PHE A 168 -17.19 -1.57 6.56
CA PHE A 168 -18.64 -1.51 6.71
C PHE A 168 -19.13 -2.56 7.71
N PHE A 169 -18.78 -3.83 7.50
CA PHE A 169 -19.22 -4.92 8.38
C PHE A 169 -18.63 -4.81 9.78
N THR A 170 -17.36 -4.43 9.89
CA THR A 170 -16.70 -4.20 11.19
C THR A 170 -17.42 -3.11 11.98
N PHE A 171 -17.69 -1.95 11.35
CA PHE A 171 -18.42 -0.87 12.03
C PHE A 171 -19.87 -1.25 12.31
N PHE A 172 -20.54 -1.96 11.40
CA PHE A 172 -21.90 -2.47 11.62
C PHE A 172 -21.96 -3.38 12.86
N ILE A 173 -21.00 -4.29 13.03
CA ILE A 173 -20.92 -5.15 14.21
C ILE A 173 -20.67 -4.31 15.46
N VAL A 174 -19.71 -3.38 15.44
CA VAL A 174 -19.45 -2.47 16.58
C VAL A 174 -20.73 -1.72 16.98
N ARG A 175 -21.45 -1.18 16.00
CA ARG A 175 -22.69 -0.45 16.22
C ARG A 175 -23.77 -1.34 16.85
N ALA A 176 -24.07 -2.47 16.22
CA ALA A 176 -25.15 -3.36 16.65
C ALA A 176 -24.85 -4.05 17.99
N THR A 177 -23.59 -4.33 18.30
CA THR A 177 -23.21 -5.11 19.49
C THR A 177 -22.78 -4.28 20.69
N ILE A 178 -22.22 -3.09 20.46
CA ILE A 178 -21.68 -2.19 21.49
C ILE A 178 -22.49 -0.90 21.60
N LEU A 179 -22.62 -0.14 20.49
CA LEU A 179 -23.18 1.21 20.55
C LEU A 179 -24.69 1.22 20.85
N GLU A 180 -25.42 0.24 20.36
CA GLU A 180 -26.87 0.08 20.58
C GLU A 180 -27.20 -0.77 21.83
N ALA A 181 -26.19 -1.14 22.63
CA ALA A 181 -26.41 -1.92 23.85
C ALA A 181 -26.96 -1.05 25.00
N PRO A 182 -27.69 -1.64 25.97
CA PRO A 182 -28.21 -0.89 27.13
C PRO A 182 -27.13 -0.23 28.00
N ASP A 183 -25.98 -0.90 28.14
CA ASP A 183 -24.76 -0.36 28.77
C ASP A 183 -23.57 -0.54 27.81
N PRO A 184 -23.33 0.43 26.93
CA PRO A 184 -22.26 0.37 25.93
C PRO A 184 -20.85 0.25 26.54
N ILE A 185 -20.63 0.86 27.71
CA ILE A 185 -19.32 0.87 28.36
C ILE A 185 -19.01 -0.53 28.91
N ALA A 186 -19.92 -1.12 29.70
CA ALA A 186 -19.72 -2.47 30.21
C ALA A 186 -19.61 -3.49 29.06
N ARG A 187 -20.37 -3.31 27.99
CA ARG A 187 -20.33 -4.15 26.78
C ARG A 187 -18.98 -4.07 26.06
N SER A 188 -18.44 -2.86 25.89
CA SER A 188 -17.17 -2.64 25.19
C SER A 188 -15.98 -3.31 25.89
N ARG A 189 -15.97 -3.44 27.22
CA ARG A 189 -14.86 -4.06 27.98
C ARG A 189 -14.53 -5.49 27.56
N TRP A 190 -15.51 -6.26 27.10
CA TRP A 190 -15.30 -7.64 26.65
C TRP A 190 -15.51 -7.82 25.15
N MET A 191 -16.32 -6.97 24.51
CA MET A 191 -16.50 -7.02 23.07
C MET A 191 -15.31 -6.43 22.31
N ALA A 192 -14.66 -5.38 22.80
CA ALA A 192 -13.49 -4.79 22.15
C ALA A 192 -12.31 -5.77 22.03
N PRO A 193 -11.92 -6.54 23.07
CA PRO A 193 -10.94 -7.61 22.94
C PRO A 193 -11.34 -8.69 21.92
N LEU A 194 -12.61 -9.08 21.89
CA LEU A 194 -13.11 -10.04 20.92
C LEU A 194 -13.02 -9.49 19.49
N MET A 195 -13.31 -8.21 19.28
CA MET A 195 -13.18 -7.51 18.01
C MET A 195 -11.72 -7.28 17.59
N ALA A 196 -10.77 -7.26 18.53
CA ALA A 196 -9.34 -7.19 18.23
C ALA A 196 -8.74 -8.55 17.87
N LEU A 197 -9.41 -9.67 18.16
CA LEU A 197 -8.92 -11.01 17.83
C LEU A 197 -8.67 -11.18 16.32
N PRO A 198 -9.59 -10.81 15.41
CA PRO A 198 -9.32 -10.81 13.97
C PRO A 198 -8.06 -10.02 13.60
N THR A 199 -7.84 -8.84 14.20
CA THR A 199 -6.64 -8.03 13.97
C THR A 199 -5.36 -8.78 14.31
N PHE A 200 -5.29 -9.33 15.52
CA PHE A 200 -4.12 -10.09 15.96
C PHE A 200 -3.94 -11.41 15.19
N PHE A 201 -5.04 -12.04 14.77
CA PHE A 201 -5.02 -13.24 13.93
C PHE A 201 -4.40 -12.95 12.56
N VAL A 202 -4.87 -11.92 11.85
CA VAL A 202 -4.32 -11.57 10.52
C VAL A 202 -2.86 -11.11 10.64
N LEU A 203 -2.52 -10.31 11.65
CA LEU A 203 -1.13 -9.96 11.96
C LEU A 203 -0.27 -11.20 12.24
N GLY A 204 -0.81 -12.19 12.97
CA GLY A 204 -0.14 -13.45 13.25
C GLY A 204 0.17 -14.24 11.98
N ILE A 205 -0.76 -14.30 11.02
CA ILE A 205 -0.52 -14.89 9.69
C ILE A 205 0.57 -14.10 8.95
N ALA A 206 0.45 -12.78 8.92
CA ALA A 206 1.39 -11.91 8.21
C ALA A 206 2.82 -12.07 8.71
N LEU A 207 3.00 -12.10 10.03
CA LEU A 207 4.30 -12.27 10.68
C LEU A 207 4.93 -13.62 10.27
N GLN A 208 4.13 -14.68 10.24
CA GLN A 208 4.60 -16.01 9.83
C GLN A 208 5.05 -16.03 8.36
N PHE A 209 4.18 -15.57 7.47
CA PHE A 209 4.40 -15.69 6.02
C PHE A 209 5.48 -14.76 5.51
N LYS A 210 5.71 -13.65 6.21
CA LYS A 210 6.62 -12.61 5.75
C LYS A 210 7.88 -12.52 6.61
N ALA A 211 7.73 -12.23 7.91
CA ALA A 211 8.88 -11.99 8.79
C ALA A 211 9.60 -13.27 9.24
N LEU A 212 8.85 -14.35 9.53
CA LEU A 212 9.39 -15.59 10.09
C LEU A 212 9.75 -16.63 9.03
N LYS A 213 9.51 -16.37 7.74
CA LYS A 213 9.84 -17.32 6.66
C LYS A 213 11.30 -17.78 6.67
N GLY A 214 12.23 -16.88 7.00
CA GLY A 214 13.66 -17.19 7.08
C GLY A 214 14.00 -18.10 8.26
N LEU A 215 13.30 -17.92 9.38
CA LEU A 215 13.39 -18.80 10.54
C LEU A 215 12.82 -20.17 10.20
N ILE A 216 11.63 -20.25 9.61
CA ILE A 216 10.99 -21.52 9.23
C ILE A 216 11.85 -22.28 8.22
N ALA A 217 12.38 -21.61 7.20
CA ALA A 217 13.31 -22.21 6.24
C ALA A 217 14.65 -22.66 6.87
N ARG A 218 15.08 -22.04 7.99
CA ARG A 218 16.23 -22.49 8.76
C ARG A 218 15.89 -23.73 9.59
N LEU A 219 14.72 -23.77 10.23
CA LEU A 219 14.25 -24.92 11.00
C LEU A 219 14.07 -26.17 10.14
N GLU A 220 13.65 -26.01 8.88
CA GLU A 220 13.63 -27.08 7.88
C GLU A 220 15.05 -27.62 7.61
N ARG A 221 16.02 -26.73 7.35
CA ARG A 221 17.42 -27.14 7.13
C ARG A 221 18.07 -27.80 8.34
N GLU A 222 17.66 -27.44 9.54
CA GLU A 222 18.13 -28.04 10.80
C GLU A 222 17.38 -29.35 11.14
N GLY A 223 16.41 -29.77 10.32
CA GLY A 223 15.63 -31.01 10.51
C GLY A 223 14.61 -30.95 11.65
N ILE A 224 14.33 -29.77 12.20
CA ILE A 224 13.34 -29.56 13.26
C ILE A 224 11.92 -29.55 12.68
N VAL A 225 11.77 -28.98 11.48
CA VAL A 225 10.52 -28.98 10.71
C VAL A 225 10.73 -29.89 9.50
N ALA A 226 9.79 -30.82 9.27
CA ALA A 226 9.89 -31.76 8.14
C ALA A 226 9.79 -31.05 6.79
N ASN A 227 8.83 -30.12 6.65
CA ASN A 227 8.61 -29.34 5.44
C ASN A 227 8.21 -27.91 5.78
N LYS A 228 8.88 -26.90 5.20
CA LYS A 228 8.51 -25.50 5.43
C LYS A 228 7.10 -25.15 4.96
N TYR A 229 6.56 -25.83 3.95
CA TYR A 229 5.23 -25.56 3.38
C TYR A 229 4.08 -26.01 4.29
N ASP A 230 4.38 -26.76 5.36
CA ASP A 230 3.41 -27.01 6.43
C ASP A 230 3.10 -25.73 7.23
N TRP A 231 3.93 -24.68 7.08
CA TRP A 231 3.88 -23.42 7.82
C TRP A 231 3.89 -22.18 6.94
N LEU A 232 4.37 -22.30 5.70
CA LEU A 232 4.49 -21.20 4.75
C LEU A 232 3.62 -21.43 3.52
N PRO A 233 3.05 -20.36 2.95
CA PRO A 233 2.20 -20.46 1.78
C PRO A 233 3.02 -20.92 0.58
N VAL A 234 2.44 -21.76 -0.26
CA VAL A 234 2.96 -21.93 -1.63
C VAL A 234 2.71 -20.68 -2.46
N LYS A 235 3.60 -20.42 -3.43
CA LYS A 235 3.51 -19.23 -4.28
C LYS A 235 2.58 -19.42 -5.48
N GLU A 236 2.62 -20.58 -6.11
CA GLU A 236 1.91 -20.88 -7.36
C GLU A 236 1.19 -22.22 -7.25
N ASN A 237 0.09 -22.36 -7.98
CA ASN A 237 -0.74 -23.58 -8.04
C ASN A 237 -1.13 -24.12 -6.65
N GLY A 238 -1.46 -23.23 -5.70
CA GLY A 238 -1.88 -23.62 -4.37
C GLY A 238 -3.38 -23.84 -4.24
N SER A 239 -3.78 -24.48 -3.15
CA SER A 239 -5.18 -24.72 -2.79
C SER A 239 -5.63 -23.81 -1.65
N PHE A 240 -6.92 -23.43 -1.67
CA PHE A 240 -7.57 -22.78 -0.52
C PHE A 240 -7.86 -23.74 0.63
N ASP A 241 -7.82 -25.06 0.40
CA ASP A 241 -7.97 -26.04 1.46
C ASP A 241 -6.72 -26.04 2.37
N PRO A 242 -6.85 -25.65 3.65
CA PRO A 242 -5.70 -25.56 4.58
C PRO A 242 -5.05 -26.90 4.90
N PHE A 243 -5.73 -28.00 4.60
CA PHE A 243 -5.27 -29.36 4.85
C PHE A 243 -4.59 -29.99 3.64
N THR A 244 -4.55 -29.31 2.49
CA THR A 244 -3.90 -29.86 1.30
C THR A 244 -2.40 -30.04 1.55
N PRO A 245 -1.89 -31.28 1.51
CA PRO A 245 -0.49 -31.57 1.82
C PRO A 245 0.41 -31.13 0.66
N TYR A 246 1.57 -30.56 0.97
CA TYR A 246 2.59 -30.30 -0.05
C TYR A 246 3.41 -31.57 -0.32
N CYS A 247 3.39 -32.07 -1.57
CA CYS A 247 4.21 -33.20 -1.99
C CYS A 247 5.43 -32.72 -2.79
N PRO A 248 6.68 -32.88 -2.29
CA PRO A 248 7.86 -32.51 -3.04
C PRO A 248 8.10 -33.46 -4.22
N ALA A 249 8.71 -32.95 -5.30
CA ALA A 249 8.87 -33.68 -6.56
C ALA A 249 9.78 -34.92 -6.47
N ASP A 250 10.59 -35.03 -5.41
CA ASP A 250 11.56 -36.09 -5.12
C ASP A 250 11.09 -37.07 -4.02
N ALA A 251 9.80 -37.08 -3.68
CA ALA A 251 9.28 -38.00 -2.68
C ALA A 251 9.45 -39.48 -3.10
N ASP A 252 10.18 -40.26 -2.29
CA ASP A 252 10.48 -41.69 -2.52
C ASP A 252 9.22 -42.59 -2.59
N VAL A 253 8.08 -42.12 -2.07
CA VAL A 253 6.80 -42.84 -2.08
C VAL A 253 5.66 -41.89 -2.45
N ILE A 254 5.20 -41.98 -3.70
CA ILE A 254 3.97 -41.32 -4.14
C ILE A 254 2.79 -42.16 -3.62
N THR A 255 2.19 -41.76 -2.50
CA THR A 255 0.96 -42.36 -1.96
C THR A 255 -0.28 -41.87 -2.74
N ASN A 256 -1.44 -42.53 -2.56
CA ASN A 256 -2.72 -42.05 -3.09
C ASN A 256 -3.08 -40.62 -2.60
N GLU A 257 -2.51 -40.17 -1.48
CA GLU A 257 -2.63 -38.79 -0.98
C GLU A 257 -1.80 -37.80 -1.81
N CYS A 258 -0.57 -38.16 -2.23
CA CYS A 258 0.20 -37.36 -3.19
C CYS A 258 -0.38 -37.40 -4.62
N LEU A 259 -1.09 -38.47 -4.98
CA LEU A 259 -1.68 -38.62 -6.33
C LEU A 259 -2.84 -37.62 -6.57
N ASN A 260 -3.60 -37.29 -5.52
CA ASN A 260 -4.62 -36.22 -5.55
C ASN A 260 -4.00 -34.82 -5.34
N ALA A 261 -2.76 -34.75 -4.83
CA ALA A 261 -2.01 -33.51 -4.58
C ALA A 261 -1.00 -33.26 -5.71
N MET A 262 -1.46 -33.26 -6.96
CA MET A 262 -0.63 -32.89 -8.10
C MET A 262 -0.36 -31.37 -8.02
N TYR A 263 0.74 -31.00 -7.35
CA TYR A 263 1.32 -29.65 -7.23
C TYR A 263 0.73 -28.68 -6.20
N GLU A 264 -0.32 -29.04 -5.45
CA GLU A 264 -1.07 -28.07 -4.65
C GLU A 264 -0.68 -28.09 -3.17
N GLY A 265 0.22 -27.21 -2.72
CA GLY A 265 0.29 -26.90 -1.28
C GLY A 265 -0.79 -25.89 -0.87
N ALA A 266 -1.10 -25.78 0.42
CA ALA A 266 -2.06 -24.79 0.90
C ALA A 266 -1.52 -23.35 0.76
N TRP A 267 -2.36 -22.42 0.29
CA TRP A 267 -2.06 -20.98 0.37
C TRP A 267 -2.09 -20.45 1.80
N ILE A 268 -2.82 -21.12 2.69
CA ILE A 268 -2.83 -20.79 4.12
C ILE A 268 -2.77 -22.11 4.90
N PRO A 269 -1.57 -22.60 5.24
CA PRO A 269 -1.42 -23.89 5.92
C PRO A 269 -2.09 -23.91 7.30
N ILE A 270 -2.63 -25.08 7.67
CA ILE A 270 -3.37 -25.25 8.93
C ILE A 270 -2.53 -24.90 10.18
N ASN A 271 -1.23 -25.26 10.21
CA ASN A 271 -0.37 -24.94 11.35
C ASN A 271 -0.25 -23.43 11.54
N SER A 272 -0.22 -22.68 10.44
CA SER A 272 -0.13 -21.23 10.47
C SER A 272 -1.40 -20.58 10.97
N ILE A 273 -2.56 -21.14 10.60
CA ILE A 273 -3.87 -20.73 11.12
C ILE A 273 -3.93 -20.98 12.63
N LEU A 274 -3.52 -22.18 13.09
CA LEU A 274 -3.53 -22.53 14.50
C LEU A 274 -2.60 -21.62 15.32
N LEU A 275 -1.38 -21.39 14.84
CA LEU A 275 -0.45 -20.47 15.50
C LEU A 275 -1.00 -19.03 15.52
N ALA A 276 -1.59 -18.56 14.42
CA ALA A 276 -2.24 -17.26 14.37
C ALA A 276 -3.43 -17.15 15.33
N LEU A 277 -4.23 -18.22 15.51
CA LEU A 277 -5.31 -18.26 16.49
C LEU A 277 -4.78 -18.21 17.93
N VAL A 278 -3.67 -18.89 18.22
CA VAL A 278 -3.01 -18.83 19.53
C VAL A 278 -2.51 -17.41 19.81
N ILE A 279 -1.78 -16.81 18.87
CA ILE A 279 -1.31 -15.41 18.96
C ILE A 279 -2.49 -14.45 19.13
N GLY A 280 -3.54 -14.64 18.33
CA GLY A 280 -4.75 -13.82 18.36
C GLY A 280 -5.48 -13.91 19.70
N THR A 281 -5.61 -15.12 20.24
CA THR A 281 -6.24 -15.37 21.53
C THR A 281 -5.42 -14.77 22.67
N ILE A 282 -4.09 -14.94 22.66
CA ILE A 282 -3.21 -14.34 23.67
C ILE A 282 -3.29 -12.81 23.61
N GLY A 283 -3.19 -12.21 22.43
CA GLY A 283 -3.31 -10.76 22.25
C GLY A 283 -4.66 -10.22 22.72
N SER A 284 -5.76 -10.89 22.37
CA SER A 284 -7.11 -10.57 22.83
C SER A 284 -7.25 -10.71 24.35
N LEU A 285 -6.71 -11.77 24.96
CA LEU A 285 -6.75 -11.95 26.42
C LEU A 285 -5.94 -10.89 27.18
N ILE A 286 -4.76 -10.51 26.65
CA ILE A 286 -3.96 -9.42 27.21
C ILE A 286 -4.76 -8.11 27.14
N LEU A 287 -5.36 -7.81 25.99
CA LEU A 287 -6.18 -6.61 25.83
C LEU A 287 -7.38 -6.63 26.77
N TYR A 288 -8.06 -7.77 26.95
CA TYR A 288 -9.12 -7.95 27.92
C TYR A 288 -8.64 -7.67 29.35
N TRP A 289 -7.48 -8.21 29.74
CA TRP A 289 -6.91 -7.98 31.07
C TRP A 289 -6.59 -6.50 31.30
N VAL A 290 -6.04 -5.81 30.30
CA VAL A 290 -5.76 -4.36 30.36
C VAL A 290 -7.07 -3.57 30.50
N LEU A 291 -8.06 -3.81 29.63
CA LEU A 291 -9.33 -3.07 29.61
C LEU A 291 -10.18 -3.34 30.86
N LYS A 292 -10.10 -4.53 31.45
CA LYS A 292 -10.80 -4.87 32.69
C LYS A 292 -10.27 -4.09 33.89
N ASN A 293 -8.96 -3.85 33.94
CA ASN A 293 -8.30 -3.20 35.08
C ASN A 293 -8.20 -1.67 34.92
N TYR A 294 -8.60 -1.12 33.78
CA TYR A 294 -8.54 0.32 33.51
C TYR A 294 -9.90 0.98 33.81
N GLU A 295 -9.90 1.98 34.69
CA GLU A 295 -11.09 2.80 34.96
C GLU A 295 -11.22 3.90 33.90
N PHE A 296 -12.10 3.67 32.93
CA PHE A 296 -12.44 4.68 31.93
C PHE A 296 -13.34 5.74 32.55
N GLN A 297 -12.87 6.99 32.59
CA GLN A 297 -13.71 8.13 32.91
C GLN A 297 -14.55 8.52 31.70
N GLY A 298 -15.86 8.67 31.86
CA GLY A 298 -16.78 9.12 30.81
C GLY A 298 -18.09 8.34 30.82
N GLU A 299 -19.19 9.00 30.46
CA GLU A 299 -20.52 8.39 30.40
C GLU A 299 -20.94 8.12 28.94
N GLY A 300 -21.74 7.06 28.75
CA GLY A 300 -22.33 6.69 27.47
C GLY A 300 -21.32 6.51 26.33
N PHE A 301 -21.61 7.14 25.19
CA PHE A 301 -20.84 7.02 23.95
C PHE A 301 -19.38 7.47 24.09
N HIS A 302 -19.11 8.54 24.84
CA HIS A 302 -17.75 9.04 25.02
C HIS A 302 -16.84 8.07 25.79
N GLY A 303 -17.40 7.28 26.70
CA GLY A 303 -16.66 6.22 27.40
C GLY A 303 -16.22 5.09 26.45
N VAL A 304 -17.10 4.69 25.53
CA VAL A 304 -16.79 3.69 24.50
C VAL A 304 -15.69 4.18 23.56
N GLU A 305 -15.79 5.42 23.09
CA GLU A 305 -14.78 5.98 22.19
C GLU A 305 -13.39 6.03 22.84
N ARG A 306 -13.29 6.31 24.15
CA ARG A 306 -12.02 6.25 24.90
C ARG A 306 -11.41 4.85 24.96
N ILE A 307 -12.23 3.80 25.01
CA ILE A 307 -11.76 2.41 24.93
C ILE A 307 -11.25 2.13 23.51
N PHE A 308 -12.00 2.58 22.51
CA PHE A 308 -11.63 2.38 21.10
C PHE A 308 -10.40 3.16 20.67
N VAL A 309 -9.99 4.24 21.35
CA VAL A 309 -8.68 4.88 21.12
C VAL A 309 -7.55 3.85 21.21
N TRP A 310 -7.55 2.96 22.20
CA TRP A 310 -6.50 1.95 22.35
C TRP A 310 -6.49 0.95 21.19
N LEU A 311 -7.67 0.51 20.77
CA LEU A 311 -7.81 -0.39 19.62
C LEU A 311 -7.39 0.29 18.32
N GLN A 312 -7.76 1.56 18.16
CA GLN A 312 -7.40 2.36 17.00
C GLN A 312 -5.88 2.53 16.92
N VAL A 313 -5.18 2.78 18.02
CA VAL A 313 -3.71 2.85 18.00
C VAL A 313 -3.07 1.53 17.53
N ILE A 314 -3.63 0.38 17.95
CA ILE A 314 -3.18 -0.94 17.49
C ILE A 314 -3.46 -1.10 15.98
N THR A 315 -4.63 -0.70 15.49
CA THR A 315 -4.95 -0.80 14.06
C THR A 315 -4.18 0.21 13.21
N ALA A 316 -3.84 1.38 13.72
CA ALA A 316 -2.99 2.35 13.03
C ALA A 316 -1.56 1.82 12.85
N ALA A 317 -1.00 1.22 13.91
CA ALA A 317 0.27 0.49 13.82
C ALA A 317 0.19 -0.68 12.81
N TYR A 318 -0.96 -1.36 12.76
CA TYR A 318 -1.21 -2.42 11.79
C TYR A 318 -1.25 -1.88 10.35
N VAL A 319 -1.96 -0.78 10.07
CA VAL A 319 -1.97 -0.15 8.74
C VAL A 319 -0.56 0.30 8.35
N ALA A 320 0.19 0.94 9.24
CA ALA A 320 1.57 1.35 8.99
C ALA A 320 2.47 0.17 8.62
N PHE A 321 2.35 -0.96 9.32
CA PHE A 321 3.08 -2.18 8.97
C PHE A 321 2.67 -2.73 7.60
N ALA A 322 1.37 -2.80 7.33
CA ALA A 322 0.85 -3.29 6.05
C ALA A 322 1.26 -2.40 4.88
N HIS A 323 1.28 -1.08 5.10
CA HIS A 323 1.72 -0.06 4.18
C HIS A 323 3.19 -0.25 3.79
N GLY A 324 4.11 -0.27 4.78
CA GLY A 324 5.52 -0.48 4.50
C GLY A 324 5.80 -1.80 3.77
N ALA A 325 5.05 -2.86 4.13
CA ALA A 325 5.14 -4.17 3.48
C ALA A 325 4.66 -4.17 2.02
N ASN A 326 3.78 -3.26 1.61
CA ASN A 326 3.35 -3.14 0.22
C ASN A 326 4.25 -2.18 -0.57
N ASP A 327 4.49 -0.99 -0.01
CA ASP A 327 4.96 0.16 -0.78
C ASP A 327 6.50 0.22 -0.89
N ARG A 328 7.26 -0.57 -0.11
CA ARG A 328 8.71 -0.73 -0.34
C ARG A 328 9.03 -1.16 -1.78
N SER A 329 8.16 -1.98 -2.36
CA SER A 329 8.31 -2.50 -3.73
C SER A 329 8.38 -1.38 -4.78
N ASN A 330 7.73 -0.24 -4.52
CA ASN A 330 7.66 0.88 -5.47
C ASN A 330 9.01 1.56 -5.71
N ALA A 331 9.92 1.52 -4.73
CA ALA A 331 11.29 2.02 -4.89
C ALA A 331 12.29 0.87 -5.13
N ILE A 332 12.19 -0.20 -4.34
CA ILE A 332 13.19 -1.27 -4.37
C ILE A 332 13.00 -2.23 -5.55
N GLY A 333 11.79 -2.40 -6.10
CA GLY A 333 11.54 -3.23 -7.28
C GLY A 333 12.38 -2.77 -8.48
N PRO A 334 12.19 -1.52 -8.97
CA PRO A 334 12.97 -0.97 -10.08
C PRO A 334 14.46 -0.88 -9.74
N MET A 335 14.82 -0.46 -8.52
CA MET A 335 16.22 -0.35 -8.11
C MET A 335 16.93 -1.72 -8.06
N ALA A 336 16.22 -2.80 -7.72
CA ALA A 336 16.77 -4.14 -7.75
C ALA A 336 17.18 -4.55 -9.17
N THR A 337 16.34 -4.24 -10.18
CA THR A 337 16.70 -4.47 -11.59
C THR A 337 17.90 -3.62 -11.99
N VAL A 338 17.93 -2.34 -11.62
CA VAL A 338 19.06 -1.45 -11.90
C VAL A 338 20.35 -1.97 -11.27
N TYR A 339 20.30 -2.39 -10.01
CA TYR A 339 21.45 -2.94 -9.31
C TYR A 339 21.96 -4.24 -9.93
N GLU A 340 21.04 -5.12 -10.34
CA GLU A 340 21.37 -6.36 -11.04
C GLU A 340 22.05 -6.08 -12.38
N LEU A 341 21.48 -5.20 -13.20
CA LEU A 341 22.05 -4.83 -14.50
C LEU A 341 23.43 -4.18 -14.38
N LEU A 342 23.68 -3.43 -13.30
CA LEU A 342 24.99 -2.82 -13.02
C LEU A 342 26.05 -3.83 -12.58
N ASN A 343 25.66 -4.93 -11.94
CA ASN A 343 26.58 -5.95 -11.42
C ASN A 343 26.74 -7.18 -12.30
N SER A 344 25.80 -7.41 -13.22
CA SER A 344 25.80 -8.55 -14.14
C SER A 344 26.59 -8.25 -15.41
N THR A 345 26.92 -9.29 -16.16
CA THR A 345 27.51 -9.11 -17.50
C THR A 345 26.49 -8.37 -18.38
N PRO A 346 26.90 -7.37 -19.19
CA PRO A 346 25.98 -6.70 -20.11
C PRO A 346 25.26 -7.72 -21.01
N GLY A 347 23.93 -7.61 -21.09
CA GLY A 347 23.09 -8.57 -21.83
C GLY A 347 22.63 -9.79 -21.02
N GLU A 348 22.86 -9.85 -19.71
CA GLU A 348 22.33 -10.91 -18.83
C GLU A 348 21.40 -10.34 -17.75
N LEU A 349 20.26 -10.99 -17.52
CA LEU A 349 19.38 -10.81 -16.36
C LEU A 349 19.15 -12.19 -15.72
N ALA A 350 19.43 -12.31 -14.43
CA ALA A 350 19.24 -13.54 -13.70
C ALA A 350 17.75 -13.81 -13.40
N GLY A 351 17.35 -15.07 -13.58
CA GLY A 351 15.99 -15.54 -13.31
C GLY A 351 15.53 -15.35 -11.86
N LYS A 352 16.44 -15.17 -10.89
CA LYS A 352 16.14 -14.85 -9.49
C LYS A 352 17.25 -13.99 -8.90
N VAL A 353 16.91 -12.77 -8.45
CA VAL A 353 17.85 -11.91 -7.75
C VAL A 353 17.43 -11.67 -6.32
N ASP A 354 18.35 -12.03 -5.43
CA ASP A 354 18.28 -11.68 -4.03
C ASP A 354 18.64 -10.20 -3.88
N VAL A 355 17.65 -9.38 -3.51
CA VAL A 355 17.88 -7.96 -3.24
C VAL A 355 18.84 -7.85 -2.06
N PRO A 356 20.00 -7.17 -2.20
CA PRO A 356 20.97 -7.07 -1.12
C PRO A 356 20.39 -6.30 0.07
N LEU A 357 20.80 -6.71 1.28
CA LEU A 357 20.27 -6.18 2.54
C LEU A 357 20.41 -4.64 2.63
N TRP A 358 21.48 -4.07 2.09
CA TRP A 358 21.69 -2.62 2.12
C TRP A 358 20.64 -1.85 1.30
N LEU A 359 20.15 -2.41 0.17
CA LEU A 359 19.06 -1.82 -0.60
C LEU A 359 17.74 -1.92 0.16
N VAL A 360 17.49 -3.07 0.81
CA VAL A 360 16.31 -3.22 1.68
C VAL A 360 16.34 -2.17 2.80
N LEU A 361 17.48 -1.99 3.46
CA LEU A 361 17.67 -0.98 4.50
C LEU A 361 17.51 0.45 3.98
N LEU A 362 18.03 0.75 2.78
CA LEU A 362 17.88 2.06 2.15
C LEU A 362 16.40 2.40 1.92
N GLY A 363 15.64 1.46 1.37
CA GLY A 363 14.21 1.62 1.15
C GLY A 363 13.43 1.81 2.45
N SER A 364 13.63 0.91 3.40
CA SER A 364 12.93 0.95 4.69
C SER A 364 13.27 2.22 5.49
N ALA A 365 14.55 2.61 5.55
CA ALA A 365 14.97 3.82 6.24
C ALA A 365 14.50 5.08 5.51
N GLY A 366 14.51 5.07 4.17
CA GLY A 366 14.01 6.17 3.35
C GLY A 366 12.54 6.49 3.66
N ILE A 367 11.69 5.45 3.70
CA ILE A 367 10.27 5.58 4.09
C ILE A 367 10.17 6.22 5.49
N ALA A 368 10.85 5.65 6.50
CA ALA A 368 10.79 6.18 7.86
C ALA A 368 11.28 7.65 7.98
N ILE A 369 12.32 8.03 7.24
CA ILE A 369 12.81 9.42 7.21
C ILE A 369 11.77 10.33 6.55
N GLY A 370 11.13 9.88 5.47
CA GLY A 370 10.03 10.59 4.80
C GLY A 370 8.87 10.91 5.76
N VAL A 371 8.44 9.88 6.49
CA VAL A 371 7.41 9.99 7.54
C VAL A 371 7.76 11.08 8.55
N VAL A 372 8.98 11.04 9.10
CA VAL A 372 9.41 11.95 10.18
C VAL A 372 9.60 13.38 9.70
N THR A 373 10.09 13.57 8.48
CA THR A 373 10.51 14.90 7.99
C THR A 373 9.41 15.66 7.28
N TRP A 374 8.55 14.98 6.50
CA TRP A 374 7.58 15.65 5.63
C TRP A 374 6.17 15.06 5.66
N GLY A 375 6.02 13.87 6.27
CA GLY A 375 4.74 13.18 6.42
C GLY A 375 3.62 13.96 7.11
N TRP A 376 3.98 14.90 7.98
CA TRP A 376 3.03 15.67 8.78
C TRP A 376 2.05 16.53 7.95
N ARG A 377 2.46 16.98 6.75
CA ARG A 377 1.67 17.87 5.89
C ARG A 377 0.41 17.20 5.33
N VAL A 378 0.57 15.97 4.82
CA VAL A 378 -0.54 15.21 4.26
C VAL A 378 -1.42 14.68 5.39
N MET A 379 -0.83 14.29 6.53
CA MET A 379 -1.58 13.86 7.72
C MET A 379 -2.56 14.92 8.23
N GLU A 380 -2.11 16.18 8.34
CA GLU A 380 -2.96 17.29 8.75
C GLU A 380 -4.12 17.52 7.77
N THR A 381 -3.85 17.41 6.47
CA THR A 381 -4.86 17.57 5.43
C THR A 381 -5.92 16.47 5.45
N ILE A 382 -5.52 15.20 5.57
CA ILE A 382 -6.44 14.05 5.59
C ILE A 382 -7.26 14.03 6.88
N GLY A 383 -6.60 14.24 8.02
CA GLY A 383 -7.24 14.16 9.35
C GLY A 383 -8.38 15.15 9.55
N HIS A 384 -8.36 16.29 8.86
CA HIS A 384 -9.39 17.32 8.96
C HIS A 384 -10.46 17.30 7.86
N LYS A 385 -10.27 16.54 6.76
CA LYS A 385 -11.11 16.69 5.55
C LYS A 385 -11.99 15.48 5.18
N ILE A 386 -11.71 14.29 5.71
CA ILE A 386 -12.32 13.06 5.16
C ILE A 386 -13.65 12.67 5.80
N THR A 387 -13.98 13.12 7.02
CA THR A 387 -15.30 13.06 7.71
C THR A 387 -15.05 13.28 9.20
N ASP A 388 -16.09 13.53 10.01
CA ASP A 388 -15.98 13.40 11.48
C ASP A 388 -15.76 11.91 11.82
N ILE A 389 -14.48 11.51 11.94
CA ILE A 389 -14.07 10.14 12.25
C ILE A 389 -13.98 10.01 13.78
N THR A 390 -14.86 9.21 14.37
CA THR A 390 -14.74 8.78 15.78
C THR A 390 -13.78 7.59 15.89
N PRO A 391 -13.15 7.34 17.06
CA PRO A 391 -12.27 6.19 17.24
C PRO A 391 -12.85 4.82 16.83
N THR A 392 -14.12 4.56 17.09
CA THR A 392 -14.82 3.34 16.63
C THR A 392 -14.86 3.22 15.11
N ARG A 393 -15.10 4.33 14.41
CA ARG A 393 -15.09 4.42 12.95
C ARG A 393 -13.68 4.27 12.40
N GLY A 394 -12.72 4.94 13.02
CA GLY A 394 -11.30 4.86 12.67
C GLY A 394 -10.76 3.45 12.79
N PHE A 395 -11.02 2.76 13.89
CA PHE A 395 -10.68 1.35 14.09
C PHE A 395 -11.22 0.46 12.97
N ALA A 396 -12.49 0.60 12.61
CA ALA A 396 -13.12 -0.21 11.56
C ALA A 396 -12.51 0.07 10.18
N ALA A 397 -12.25 1.33 9.85
CA ALA A 397 -11.61 1.74 8.59
C ALA A 397 -10.18 1.20 8.50
N GLU A 398 -9.38 1.39 9.55
CA GLU A 398 -7.99 0.93 9.62
C GLU A 398 -7.90 -0.59 9.56
N PHE A 399 -8.76 -1.31 10.29
CA PHE A 399 -8.82 -2.77 10.23
C PHE A 399 -9.17 -3.27 8.82
N GLY A 400 -10.19 -2.72 8.18
CA GLY A 400 -10.58 -3.12 6.82
C GLY A 400 -9.48 -2.81 5.80
N ALA A 401 -8.84 -1.64 5.92
CA ALA A 401 -7.77 -1.23 5.03
C ALA A 401 -6.52 -2.10 5.19
N ALA A 402 -6.00 -2.26 6.42
CA ALA A 402 -4.81 -3.04 6.70
C ALA A 402 -4.98 -4.52 6.33
N THR A 403 -6.15 -5.11 6.64
CA THR A 403 -6.46 -6.49 6.26
C THR A 403 -6.39 -6.66 4.75
N THR A 404 -6.99 -5.75 4.00
CA THR A 404 -6.99 -5.80 2.54
C THR A 404 -5.59 -5.64 1.97
N ILE A 405 -4.84 -4.62 2.40
CA ILE A 405 -3.45 -4.38 1.94
C ILE A 405 -2.58 -5.61 2.23
N LEU A 406 -2.74 -6.24 3.39
CA LEU A 406 -2.00 -7.45 3.72
C LEU A 406 -2.37 -8.65 2.87
N VAL A 407 -3.66 -8.90 2.63
CA VAL A 407 -4.12 -10.02 1.80
C VAL A 407 -3.54 -9.90 0.39
N PHE A 408 -3.67 -8.74 -0.24
CA PHE A 408 -3.13 -8.52 -1.60
C PHE A 408 -1.60 -8.61 -1.65
N SER A 409 -0.91 -8.24 -0.57
CA SER A 409 0.54 -8.35 -0.47
C SER A 409 1.04 -9.72 0.04
N MET A 410 0.16 -10.70 0.26
CA MET A 410 0.58 -12.07 0.64
C MET A 410 1.29 -12.78 -0.51
N PRO A 411 2.16 -13.78 -0.25
CA PRO A 411 2.99 -14.41 -1.28
C PRO A 411 2.26 -15.06 -2.46
N PHE A 412 0.99 -15.46 -2.27
CA PHE A 412 0.18 -16.12 -3.31
C PHE A 412 -0.56 -15.16 -4.24
N LEU A 413 -0.82 -13.91 -3.80
CA LEU A 413 -1.34 -12.85 -4.67
C LEU A 413 -0.20 -11.96 -5.16
N ALA A 414 0.62 -11.47 -4.22
CA ALA A 414 1.77 -10.60 -4.46
C ALA A 414 1.47 -9.41 -5.38
N VAL A 415 0.24 -8.89 -5.37
CA VAL A 415 -0.19 -7.83 -6.29
C VAL A 415 0.06 -6.47 -5.64
N PRO A 416 0.79 -5.56 -6.29
CA PRO A 416 0.97 -4.20 -5.78
C PRO A 416 -0.35 -3.43 -5.81
N VAL A 417 -0.87 -3.09 -4.64
CA VAL A 417 -2.09 -2.30 -4.49
C VAL A 417 -1.80 -0.84 -4.15
N SER A 418 -2.82 0.00 -4.26
CA SER A 418 -2.79 1.37 -3.73
C SER A 418 -3.35 1.39 -2.30
N THR A 419 -2.48 1.67 -1.35
CA THR A 419 -2.83 1.80 0.07
C THR A 419 -3.78 2.97 0.30
N THR A 420 -3.54 4.11 -0.37
CA THR A 420 -4.42 5.29 -0.41
C THR A 420 -5.85 4.92 -0.82
N HIS A 421 -6.02 4.15 -1.90
CA HIS A 421 -7.36 3.81 -2.39
C HIS A 421 -8.07 2.86 -1.42
N THR A 422 -7.31 1.92 -0.88
CA THR A 422 -7.84 0.90 0.02
C THR A 422 -8.38 1.54 1.31
N LEU A 423 -7.66 2.51 1.88
CA LEU A 423 -8.15 3.29 3.01
C LEU A 423 -9.35 4.15 2.66
N VAL A 424 -9.29 4.87 1.53
CA VAL A 424 -10.41 5.72 1.09
C VAL A 424 -11.68 4.88 0.93
N GLY A 425 -11.58 3.70 0.32
CA GLY A 425 -12.67 2.73 0.25
C GLY A 425 -13.17 2.27 1.63
N ALA A 426 -12.25 1.98 2.55
CA ALA A 426 -12.57 1.63 3.94
C ALA A 426 -13.35 2.74 4.66
N VAL A 427 -12.92 4.00 4.53
CA VAL A 427 -13.60 5.15 5.15
C VAL A 427 -15.00 5.36 4.54
N VAL A 428 -15.15 5.21 3.22
CA VAL A 428 -16.47 5.21 2.56
C VAL A 428 -17.36 4.11 3.15
N GLY A 429 -16.83 2.91 3.30
CA GLY A 429 -17.55 1.77 3.89
C GLY A 429 -18.07 2.06 5.29
N VAL A 430 -17.24 2.64 6.17
CA VAL A 430 -17.66 3.05 7.52
C VAL A 430 -18.72 4.16 7.46
N GLY A 431 -18.53 5.16 6.58
CA GLY A 431 -19.49 6.24 6.39
C GLY A 431 -20.87 5.72 5.96
N LEU A 432 -20.91 4.76 5.02
CA LEU A 432 -22.14 4.10 4.57
C LEU A 432 -22.82 3.29 5.68
N ALA A 433 -22.06 2.61 6.53
CA ALA A 433 -22.59 1.90 7.70
C ALA A 433 -23.19 2.86 8.75
N GLY A 434 -22.68 4.09 8.81
CA GLY A 434 -23.27 5.20 9.56
C GLY A 434 -24.47 5.88 8.89
N GLY A 435 -24.78 5.54 7.64
CA GLY A 435 -25.86 6.11 6.82
C GLY A 435 -25.34 6.94 5.65
N ALA A 436 -25.90 6.72 4.45
CA ALA A 436 -25.41 7.29 3.18
C ALA A 436 -25.36 8.83 3.13
N LYS A 437 -26.16 9.52 3.96
CA LYS A 437 -26.15 11.00 4.06
C LYS A 437 -24.85 11.55 4.68
N ASN A 438 -24.06 10.71 5.35
CA ASN A 438 -22.82 11.10 6.03
C ASN A 438 -21.58 11.01 5.12
N VAL A 439 -21.74 10.70 3.83
CA VAL A 439 -20.64 10.51 2.87
C VAL A 439 -20.69 11.60 1.79
N ASP A 440 -19.65 12.44 1.70
CA ASP A 440 -19.51 13.41 0.61
C ASP A 440 -18.80 12.79 -0.60
N PHE A 441 -19.59 12.26 -1.55
CA PHE A 441 -19.11 11.66 -2.80
C PHE A 441 -18.26 12.59 -3.69
N ARG A 442 -18.32 13.93 -3.51
CA ARG A 442 -17.53 14.87 -4.31
C ARG A 442 -16.05 14.80 -3.96
N VAL A 443 -15.73 14.65 -2.67
CA VAL A 443 -14.35 14.51 -2.19
C VAL A 443 -13.74 13.24 -2.79
N PHE A 444 -14.49 12.14 -2.80
CA PHE A 444 -14.06 10.87 -3.40
C PHE A 444 -13.87 10.96 -4.91
N GLY A 445 -14.75 11.65 -5.64
CA GLY A 445 -14.58 11.87 -7.08
C GLY A 445 -13.31 12.68 -7.42
N LYS A 446 -12.96 13.69 -6.60
CA LYS A 446 -11.71 14.45 -6.75
C LYS A 446 -10.47 13.61 -6.49
N ILE A 447 -10.52 12.77 -5.45
CA ILE A 447 -9.46 11.84 -5.12
C ILE A 447 -9.28 10.81 -6.26
N PHE A 448 -10.37 10.28 -6.82
CA PHE A 448 -10.29 9.37 -7.97
C PHE A 448 -9.65 10.03 -9.20
N ALA A 449 -9.97 11.31 -9.46
CA ALA A 449 -9.36 12.05 -10.56
C ALA A 449 -7.83 12.23 -10.37
N SER A 450 -7.34 12.47 -9.15
CA SER A 450 -5.90 12.58 -8.89
C SER A 450 -5.17 11.25 -9.10
N TRP A 451 -5.85 10.13 -8.83
CA TRP A 451 -5.32 8.79 -9.09
C TRP A 451 -5.15 8.53 -10.58
N VAL A 452 -6.17 8.81 -11.38
CA VAL A 452 -6.11 8.67 -12.84
C VAL A 452 -5.05 9.61 -13.43
N ALA A 453 -4.91 10.82 -12.90
CA ALA A 453 -3.89 11.77 -13.35
C ALA A 453 -2.44 11.35 -13.01
N SER A 454 -2.24 10.54 -11.97
CA SER A 454 -0.90 10.13 -11.53
C SER A 454 -0.19 9.22 -12.53
N LEU A 455 -0.93 8.34 -13.22
CA LEU A 455 -0.40 7.44 -14.25
C LEU A 455 0.24 8.20 -15.44
N PRO A 456 -0.48 9.08 -16.16
CA PRO A 456 0.09 9.82 -17.27
C PRO A 456 1.12 10.85 -16.82
N ALA A 457 0.97 11.47 -15.65
CA ALA A 457 1.95 12.43 -15.14
C ALA A 457 3.32 11.76 -14.91
N ALA A 458 3.34 10.62 -14.21
CA ALA A 458 4.58 9.89 -13.96
C ALA A 458 5.10 9.21 -15.24
N GLY A 459 4.23 8.64 -16.08
CA GLY A 459 4.60 8.04 -17.36
C GLY A 459 5.25 9.03 -18.31
N PHE A 460 4.62 10.19 -18.54
CA PHE A 460 5.18 11.24 -19.39
C PHE A 460 6.48 11.81 -18.81
N GLY A 461 6.55 12.01 -17.50
CA GLY A 461 7.77 12.44 -16.82
C GLY A 461 8.91 11.43 -17.01
N ALA A 462 8.62 10.13 -16.92
CA ALA A 462 9.61 9.07 -17.10
C ALA A 462 10.14 9.06 -18.53
N VAL A 463 9.26 9.12 -19.52
CA VAL A 463 9.63 9.22 -20.95
C VAL A 463 10.48 10.45 -21.21
N THR A 464 10.09 11.61 -20.68
CA THR A 464 10.84 12.87 -20.85
C THR A 464 12.25 12.77 -20.28
N LEU A 465 12.39 12.23 -19.06
CA LEU A 465 13.69 12.04 -18.41
C LEU A 465 14.54 11.02 -19.16
N TYR A 466 13.96 9.90 -19.59
CA TYR A 466 14.67 8.87 -20.34
C TYR A 466 15.19 9.40 -21.68
N VAL A 467 14.35 10.10 -22.44
CA VAL A 467 14.76 10.73 -23.70
C VAL A 467 15.84 11.79 -23.47
N ALA A 468 15.75 12.59 -22.40
CA ALA A 468 16.79 13.56 -22.05
C ALA A 468 18.12 12.90 -21.67
N MET A 469 18.10 11.70 -21.08
CA MET A 469 19.30 10.92 -20.81
C MET A 469 19.91 10.33 -22.10
N GLY A 470 19.14 10.18 -23.18
CA GLY A 470 19.63 9.73 -24.48
C GLY A 470 20.47 8.47 -24.41
N SER A 471 20.12 7.55 -23.51
CA SER A 471 20.79 6.25 -23.35
C SER A 471 22.29 6.29 -23.06
N THR A 472 22.80 7.37 -22.45
CA THR A 472 24.22 7.46 -22.08
C THR A 472 24.44 7.81 -20.62
N ALA A 473 25.48 7.20 -20.03
CA ALA A 473 25.87 7.46 -18.65
C ALA A 473 26.22 8.94 -18.40
N ILE A 474 26.85 9.62 -19.37
CA ILE A 474 27.24 11.03 -19.25
C ILE A 474 25.99 11.91 -19.11
N ASN A 475 25.01 11.74 -19.99
CA ASN A 475 23.78 12.53 -19.94
C ASN A 475 23.01 12.25 -18.65
N LEU A 476 22.95 11.01 -18.17
CA LEU A 476 22.34 10.69 -16.88
C LEU A 476 23.01 11.45 -15.72
N ILE A 477 24.35 11.48 -15.70
CA ILE A 477 25.14 12.19 -14.69
C ILE A 477 24.90 13.71 -14.73
N VAL A 478 24.45 14.26 -15.86
CA VAL A 478 24.09 15.68 -15.99
C VAL A 478 22.61 15.92 -15.66
N VAL A 479 21.71 15.13 -16.23
CA VAL A 479 20.26 15.30 -16.14
C VAL A 479 19.76 15.08 -14.72
N LEU A 480 20.23 14.06 -14.00
CA LEU A 480 19.73 13.77 -12.65
C LEU A 480 20.09 14.87 -11.64
N PRO A 481 21.34 15.37 -11.54
CA PRO A 481 21.63 16.52 -10.69
C PRO A 481 20.83 17.77 -11.05
N ILE A 482 20.60 18.04 -12.35
CA ILE A 482 19.74 19.15 -12.77
C ILE A 482 18.30 18.94 -12.30
N ALA A 483 17.76 17.73 -12.43
CA ALA A 483 16.42 17.41 -11.96
C ALA A 483 16.30 17.58 -10.44
N PHE A 484 17.25 17.07 -9.66
CA PHE A 484 17.31 17.30 -8.20
C PHE A 484 17.43 18.79 -7.85
N ALA A 485 18.31 19.52 -8.53
CA ALA A 485 18.47 20.96 -8.30
C ALA A 485 17.20 21.74 -8.66
N THR A 486 16.49 21.33 -9.71
CA THR A 486 15.22 21.93 -10.13
C THR A 486 14.16 21.69 -9.06
N VAL A 487 14.01 20.47 -8.57
CA VAL A 487 13.10 20.16 -7.46
C VAL A 487 13.45 21.00 -6.23
N ALA A 488 14.72 21.02 -5.82
CA ALA A 488 15.16 21.78 -4.66
C ALA A 488 14.92 23.28 -4.83
N TYR A 489 15.17 23.83 -6.03
CA TYR A 489 14.91 25.22 -6.36
C TYR A 489 13.41 25.53 -6.30
N VAL A 490 12.56 24.70 -6.89
CA VAL A 490 11.10 24.87 -6.84
C VAL A 490 10.61 24.83 -5.38
N LEU A 491 11.05 23.86 -4.60
CA LEU A 491 10.70 23.76 -3.17
C LEU A 491 11.20 24.96 -2.36
N TRP A 492 12.35 25.52 -2.71
CA TRP A 492 12.93 26.68 -2.04
C TRP A 492 12.20 27.98 -2.39
N VAL A 493 11.93 28.22 -3.67
CA VAL A 493 11.23 29.42 -4.15
C VAL A 493 9.78 29.43 -3.69
N THR A 494 9.12 28.28 -3.69
CA THR A 494 7.72 28.15 -3.26
C THR A 494 7.59 27.87 -1.76
N ARG A 495 8.64 28.08 -0.95
CA ARG A 495 8.64 27.75 0.48
C ARG A 495 7.57 28.52 1.27
N ASP A 496 7.37 29.79 0.92
CA ASP A 496 6.46 30.69 1.64
C ASP A 496 5.03 30.64 1.06
N ASP A 497 4.87 30.16 -0.19
CA ASP A 497 3.58 29.93 -0.85
C ASP A 497 3.00 28.56 -0.45
N GLU A 498 2.83 28.31 0.86
CA GLU A 498 2.07 27.13 1.29
C GLU A 498 0.60 27.29 0.92
N VAL A 499 0.23 26.79 -0.26
CA VAL A 499 -1.17 26.72 -0.68
C VAL A 499 -1.85 25.66 0.19
N VAL A 500 -2.48 26.12 1.26
CA VAL A 500 -3.48 25.32 1.97
C VAL A 500 -4.62 25.13 0.97
N ILE A 501 -4.87 23.88 0.59
CA ILE A 501 -5.82 23.42 -0.46
C ILE A 501 -7.21 24.11 -0.47
N GLU A 502 -7.60 24.82 0.59
CA GLU A 502 -8.78 25.68 0.55
C GLU A 502 -8.73 26.65 -0.64
N ASP A 503 -7.58 27.27 -0.93
CA ASP A 503 -7.45 28.22 -2.03
C ASP A 503 -7.35 27.54 -3.40
N ALA A 504 -6.55 26.48 -3.54
CA ALA A 504 -6.39 25.77 -4.83
C ALA A 504 -7.66 25.07 -5.32
N LEU A 505 -8.51 24.57 -4.41
CA LEU A 505 -9.80 23.97 -4.78
C LEU A 505 -10.94 24.99 -4.83
N ALA A 506 -10.80 26.15 -4.19
CA ALA A 506 -11.72 27.28 -4.34
C ALA A 506 -11.50 27.99 -5.69
N ASP A 507 -10.26 28.16 -6.15
CA ASP A 507 -9.97 28.87 -7.40
C ASP A 507 -10.42 28.10 -8.66
N VAL A 508 -10.50 26.77 -8.60
CA VAL A 508 -11.08 25.93 -9.66
C VAL A 508 -12.61 25.88 -9.55
N ALA A 509 -13.15 26.09 -8.35
CA ALA A 509 -14.58 26.21 -8.11
C ALA A 509 -14.98 27.68 -8.29
N GLY A 510 -15.13 28.09 -9.55
CA GLY A 510 -15.65 29.41 -9.91
C GLY A 510 -16.73 29.89 -8.94
N ASP A 511 -16.51 31.09 -8.43
CA ASP A 511 -17.30 31.86 -7.47
C ASP A 511 -18.74 31.36 -7.21
N GLY A 512 -19.00 30.98 -5.95
CA GLY A 512 -20.21 31.44 -5.27
C GLY A 512 -21.57 30.80 -5.60
N THR A 513 -21.70 29.79 -6.46
CA THR A 513 -23.00 29.11 -6.64
C THR A 513 -22.88 27.58 -6.69
N LYS A 514 -23.42 26.91 -5.67
CA LYS A 514 -23.58 25.45 -5.63
C LYS A 514 -24.45 25.00 -6.81
N GLN A 515 -23.85 24.52 -7.90
CA GLN A 515 -24.61 23.80 -8.91
C GLN A 515 -25.12 22.47 -8.31
N PRO A 516 -26.43 22.18 -8.40
CA PRO A 516 -26.97 20.93 -7.87
C PRO A 516 -26.44 19.75 -8.69
N THR A 517 -26.06 18.67 -8.00
CA THR A 517 -25.58 17.45 -8.65
C THR A 517 -26.70 16.80 -9.48
N VAL A 518 -26.35 15.96 -10.46
CA VAL A 518 -27.34 15.18 -11.24
C VAL A 518 -28.24 14.34 -10.33
N PHE A 519 -27.70 13.83 -9.22
CA PHE A 519 -28.46 13.07 -8.23
C PHE A 519 -29.37 13.96 -7.37
N GLU A 520 -28.94 15.16 -6.98
CA GLU A 520 -29.80 16.15 -6.30
C GLU A 520 -30.92 16.65 -7.21
N LEU A 521 -30.66 16.78 -8.51
CA LEU A 521 -31.68 17.06 -9.52
C LEU A 521 -32.68 15.90 -9.62
N PHE A 522 -32.20 14.65 -9.61
CA PHE A 522 -33.05 13.47 -9.63
C PHE A 522 -33.89 13.33 -8.36
N HIS A 523 -33.30 13.64 -7.19
CA HIS A 523 -34.00 13.59 -5.91
C HIS A 523 -35.05 14.70 -5.80
N LYS A 524 -34.72 15.93 -6.18
CA LYS A 524 -35.70 17.02 -6.27
C LYS A 524 -36.81 16.73 -7.28
N HIS A 525 -36.48 16.06 -8.38
CA HIS A 525 -37.48 15.61 -9.33
C HIS A 525 -38.39 14.53 -8.72
N ALA A 526 -37.84 13.57 -7.99
CA ALA A 526 -38.61 12.54 -7.30
C ALA A 526 -39.53 13.14 -6.23
N GLU A 527 -39.06 14.09 -5.42
CA GLU A 527 -39.88 14.83 -4.44
C GLU A 527 -40.98 15.63 -5.13
N ALA A 528 -40.68 16.30 -6.25
CA ALA A 528 -41.69 17.03 -7.02
C ALA A 528 -42.75 16.10 -7.62
N VAL A 529 -42.36 14.90 -8.06
CA VAL A 529 -43.28 13.86 -8.56
C VAL A 529 -44.14 13.33 -7.42
N GLU A 530 -43.58 13.07 -6.25
CA GLU A 530 -44.31 12.61 -5.06
C GLU A 530 -45.37 13.63 -4.62
N VAL A 531 -45.01 14.92 -4.54
CA VAL A 531 -45.96 16.01 -4.26
C VAL A 531 -47.06 16.08 -5.32
N THR A 532 -46.71 15.90 -6.60
CA THR A 532 -47.69 15.94 -7.69
C THR A 532 -48.66 14.76 -7.62
N VAL A 533 -48.17 13.56 -7.29
CA VAL A 533 -48.98 12.35 -7.12
C VAL A 533 -49.94 12.52 -5.93
N ASP A 534 -49.48 13.08 -4.80
CA ASP A 534 -50.33 13.34 -3.64
C ASP A 534 -51.48 14.31 -3.95
N HIS A 535 -51.25 15.32 -4.80
CA HIS A 535 -52.29 16.25 -5.27
C HIS A 535 -53.26 15.62 -6.28
N MET A 536 -52.92 14.48 -6.89
CA MET A 536 -53.83 13.74 -7.77
C MET A 536 -54.66 12.69 -7.01
N LEU A 537 -54.22 12.29 -5.82
CA LEU A 537 -54.89 11.31 -4.95
C LEU A 537 -55.80 11.95 -3.90
N THR A 538 -55.76 13.28 -3.76
CA THR A 538 -56.69 14.11 -2.96
C THR A 538 -57.63 14.88 -3.88
#